data_AF-A0A8H6WF42-F1
#
_entry.id   AF-A0A8H6WF42-F1
#
_cell.length_a   1.000
_cell.length_b   1.000
_cell.length_c   1.000
_cell.angle_alpha   90.00
_cell.angle_beta   90.00
_cell.angle_gamma   90.00
#
_symmetry.space_group_name_H-M   'P 1'
#
loop_
_entity.id
_entity.type
_entity.pdbx_description
1 polymer ?
#
loop_
_entity_poly.entity_id
_entity_poly.type
_entity_poly.pdbx_seq_one_letter_code
_entity_poly.pdbx_strand_id
1 'polypeptide(L)'
;MHSRPVVAILAACVVVLSYLFWRWQYLSLEGALPAARCSLEVADHSTALSTPQRRFRVAVASYFGFHFDVYMALVWTLERVMAQSGAVEVYAEQPFGFDFQNIVDDLRLYRGAVKPPDRLVSDIRANMGTGGIDLVVLGTCEVDLRGQQHQDLLDAWDARSTGFKFKIVCIVHNIEDYDWQVNIPEWSRRNAIRILPISEHAGPSVASAFKQMFLVSADSANDTLRLSRPEDILIDVHVPVLDIPSLKKRQPRHFLSDAVIQGSFFSDRRDYVKIFAELNESLSINPKVWGYLSRQTQDVAYRVDESLPDPPFRLFLIGSGYIEIPPELENLVVVRDGLSYPEFYALMSQMDICIPAFSVGNDYYDVQASSTFAMAVECDVPILVTERIKKAYAYADDPRAVVTRPAAMREVEALRALRTGDVTHFLQQTRISPESSTAQGAKRMVQQGWVRSAQESRSFKEGVWAANERVVERILHDL
;
A
#
# COMPACT_ATOMS: atom_id res chain seq x y z
N MET A 1 -24.73 -52.30 -10.21
CA MET A 1 -23.91 -51.09 -10.48
C MET A 1 -24.87 -49.95 -10.81
N HIS A 2 -25.07 -48.97 -9.92
CA HIS A 2 -25.54 -47.58 -10.19
C HIS A 2 -26.07 -46.96 -8.89
N SER A 3 -25.18 -46.39 -8.08
CA SER A 3 -25.54 -45.57 -6.91
C SER A 3 -24.35 -44.76 -6.37
N ARG A 4 -23.47 -44.27 -7.25
CA ARG A 4 -22.32 -43.41 -6.87
C ARG A 4 -22.47 -41.88 -7.07
N PRO A 5 -23.39 -41.32 -7.89
CA PRO A 5 -23.41 -39.86 -8.09
C PRO A 5 -24.09 -39.07 -6.95
N VAL A 6 -24.97 -39.70 -6.16
CA VAL A 6 -25.75 -38.99 -5.13
C VAL A 6 -24.91 -38.62 -3.89
N VAL A 7 -23.94 -39.46 -3.53
CA VAL A 7 -23.08 -39.21 -2.35
C VAL A 7 -22.09 -38.07 -2.60
N ALA A 8 -21.59 -37.92 -3.83
CA ALA A 8 -20.67 -36.85 -4.20
C ALA A 8 -21.35 -35.47 -4.19
N ILE A 9 -22.61 -35.39 -4.66
CA ILE A 9 -23.40 -34.16 -4.66
C ILE A 9 -23.74 -33.72 -3.24
N LEU A 10 -24.12 -34.67 -2.37
CA LEU A 10 -24.40 -34.36 -0.95
C LEU A 10 -23.16 -33.88 -0.20
N ALA A 11 -21.99 -34.47 -0.44
CA ALA A 11 -20.74 -34.02 0.16
C ALA A 11 -20.35 -32.60 -0.30
N ALA A 12 -20.51 -32.29 -1.59
CA ALA A 12 -20.25 -30.95 -2.12
C ALA A 12 -21.22 -29.90 -1.54
N CYS A 13 -22.50 -30.23 -1.40
CA CYS A 13 -23.48 -29.33 -0.78
C CYS A 13 -23.17 -29.06 0.70
N VAL A 14 -22.70 -30.06 1.46
CA VAL A 14 -22.30 -29.86 2.87
C VAL A 14 -21.11 -28.91 2.96
N VAL A 15 -20.08 -29.08 2.12
CA VAL A 15 -18.91 -28.19 2.11
C VAL A 15 -19.29 -26.75 1.75
N VAL A 16 -20.13 -26.56 0.73
CA VAL A 16 -20.59 -25.23 0.31
C VAL A 16 -21.45 -24.57 1.38
N LEU A 17 -22.36 -25.32 2.01
CA LEU A 17 -23.21 -24.79 3.08
C LEU A 17 -22.41 -24.49 4.35
N SER A 18 -21.42 -25.30 4.71
CA SER A 18 -20.50 -25.02 5.83
C SER A 18 -19.65 -23.78 5.56
N TYR A 19 -19.17 -23.59 4.34
CA TYR A 19 -18.43 -22.38 3.94
C TYR A 19 -19.31 -21.13 3.96
N LEU A 20 -20.53 -21.20 3.43
CA LEU A 20 -21.50 -20.10 3.48
C LEU A 20 -21.93 -19.77 4.91
N PHE A 21 -22.06 -20.77 5.78
CA PHE A 21 -22.40 -20.57 7.19
C PHE A 21 -21.25 -19.95 7.98
N TRP A 22 -20.01 -20.39 7.75
CA TRP A 22 -18.81 -19.76 8.32
C TRP A 22 -18.67 -18.31 7.87
N ARG A 23 -18.85 -18.03 6.58
CA ARG A 23 -18.82 -16.67 6.02
C ARG A 23 -19.95 -15.80 6.56
N TRP A 24 -21.15 -16.36 6.76
CA TRP A 24 -22.26 -15.64 7.37
C TRP A 24 -22.00 -15.32 8.84
N GLN A 25 -21.45 -16.25 9.63
CA GLN A 25 -21.05 -15.98 11.02
C GLN A 25 -19.98 -14.89 11.11
N TYR A 26 -19.01 -14.89 10.20
CA TYR A 26 -17.98 -13.85 10.11
C TYR A 26 -18.59 -12.47 9.83
N LEU A 27 -19.50 -12.38 8.87
CA LEU A 27 -20.21 -11.13 8.53
C LEU A 27 -21.23 -10.69 9.61
N SER A 28 -21.75 -11.61 10.41
CA SER A 28 -22.69 -11.31 11.50
C SER A 28 -22.03 -10.74 12.75
N LEU A 29 -20.71 -10.95 12.90
CA LEU A 29 -19.91 -10.44 14.03
C LEU A 29 -19.43 -8.99 13.82
N GLU A 30 -19.70 -8.38 12.66
CA GLU A 30 -19.46 -6.93 12.41
C GLU A 30 -20.46 -6.01 13.14
N GLY A 31 -21.31 -6.56 14.02
CA GLY A 31 -22.20 -5.82 14.89
C GLY A 31 -21.46 -4.99 15.93
N ALA A 32 -21.16 -3.74 15.56
CA ALA A 32 -20.90 -2.61 16.46
C ALA A 32 -19.85 -2.85 17.57
N LEU A 33 -18.60 -3.11 17.17
CA LEU A 33 -17.48 -2.73 18.03
C LEU A 33 -17.40 -1.20 18.05
N PRO A 34 -17.40 -0.54 19.22
CA PRO A 34 -17.14 0.89 19.28
C PRO A 34 -15.79 1.13 18.62
N ALA A 35 -15.70 2.17 17.78
CA ALA A 35 -14.46 2.64 17.22
C ALA A 35 -13.54 3.06 18.38
N ALA A 36 -12.82 2.09 18.94
CA ALA A 36 -11.70 2.35 19.80
C ALA A 36 -10.75 3.16 18.93
N ARG A 37 -10.65 4.45 19.22
CA ARG A 37 -9.48 5.21 18.81
C ARG A 37 -8.32 4.46 19.45
N CYS A 38 -7.65 3.61 18.67
CA CYS A 38 -6.28 3.27 18.92
C CYS A 38 -5.52 4.60 18.79
N SER A 39 -5.54 5.40 19.85
CA SER A 39 -4.38 6.18 20.19
C SER A 39 -3.28 5.14 20.31
N LEU A 40 -2.48 4.99 19.26
CA LEU A 40 -1.09 4.58 19.42
C LEU A 40 -0.60 5.45 20.57
N GLU A 41 -0.48 4.88 21.77
CA GLU A 41 0.28 5.50 22.83
C GLU A 41 1.66 5.68 22.22
N VAL A 42 1.92 6.89 21.76
CA VAL A 42 3.26 7.31 21.39
C VAL A 42 4.03 7.18 22.69
N ALA A 43 4.71 6.05 22.87
CA ALA A 43 5.63 5.86 23.98
C ALA A 43 6.49 7.12 24.03
N ASP A 44 6.52 7.76 25.20
CA ASP A 44 7.14 9.07 25.38
C ASP A 44 8.57 9.05 24.83
N HIS A 45 8.82 9.83 23.77
CA HIS A 45 10.12 9.89 23.07
C HIS A 45 11.30 10.18 23.99
N SER A 46 11.04 10.79 25.15
CA SER A 46 12.06 11.03 26.17
C SER A 46 12.71 9.72 26.66
N THR A 47 11.98 8.60 26.65
CA THR A 47 12.47 7.30 27.15
C THR A 47 13.32 6.54 26.13
N ALA A 48 13.02 6.64 24.83
CA ALA A 48 13.76 5.95 23.77
C ALA A 48 15.23 6.39 23.69
N LEU A 49 15.49 7.70 23.83
CA LEU A 49 16.85 8.27 23.83
C LEU A 49 17.73 7.82 25.02
N SER A 50 17.12 7.28 26.09
CA SER A 50 17.85 6.79 27.26
C SER A 50 18.26 5.31 27.15
N THR A 51 17.63 4.55 26.25
CA THR A 51 17.93 3.13 26.07
C THR A 51 19.11 2.98 25.10
N PRO A 52 20.18 2.25 25.44
CA PRO A 52 21.28 2.02 24.49
C PRO A 52 20.82 1.27 23.24
N GLN A 53 21.31 1.67 22.07
CA GLN A 53 21.11 0.95 20.80
C GLN A 53 21.63 -0.49 20.95
N ARG A 54 20.89 -1.47 20.43
CA ARG A 54 21.23 -2.90 20.54
C ARG A 54 21.62 -3.53 19.21
N ARG A 55 21.20 -2.94 18.10
CA ARG A 55 21.40 -3.44 16.73
C ARG A 55 22.33 -2.50 15.98
N PHE A 56 23.51 -2.97 15.62
CA PHE A 56 24.58 -2.17 14.98
C PHE A 56 24.92 -2.68 13.57
N ARG A 57 24.55 -3.91 13.24
CA ARG A 57 24.87 -4.56 11.96
C ARG A 57 23.60 -5.15 11.36
N VAL A 58 22.94 -4.35 10.52
CA VAL A 58 21.65 -4.68 9.94
C VAL A 58 21.86 -5.24 8.54
N ALA A 59 21.33 -6.43 8.26
CA ALA A 59 21.20 -6.95 6.91
C ALA A 59 19.76 -6.73 6.43
N VAL A 60 19.55 -6.12 5.27
CA VAL A 60 18.25 -6.05 4.61
C VAL A 60 18.30 -6.94 3.38
N ALA A 61 17.42 -7.93 3.31
CA ALA A 61 17.48 -8.98 2.30
C ALA A 61 16.12 -9.23 1.65
N SER A 62 16.10 -9.46 0.34
CA SER A 62 14.92 -9.86 -0.40
C SER A 62 15.29 -10.76 -1.59
N TYR A 63 14.60 -11.89 -1.73
CA TYR A 63 14.54 -12.71 -2.95
C TYR A 63 13.40 -12.27 -3.85
N PHE A 64 12.50 -11.42 -3.37
CA PHE A 64 11.40 -10.92 -4.18
C PHE A 64 11.94 -9.90 -5.18
N GLY A 65 11.90 -10.25 -6.47
CA GLY A 65 12.34 -9.41 -7.59
C GLY A 65 11.41 -8.22 -7.90
N PHE A 66 10.56 -7.83 -6.94
CA PHE A 66 9.62 -6.72 -7.01
C PHE A 66 9.61 -5.98 -5.66
N HIS A 67 8.86 -4.87 -5.57
CA HIS A 67 8.73 -4.06 -4.35
C HIS A 67 10.05 -3.43 -3.86
N PHE A 68 10.96 -3.11 -4.79
CA PHE A 68 12.20 -2.40 -4.48
C PHE A 68 11.92 -1.05 -3.77
N ASP A 69 10.86 -0.35 -4.20
CA ASP A 69 10.34 0.88 -3.58
C ASP A 69 9.92 0.72 -2.12
N VAL A 70 9.57 -0.50 -1.69
CA VAL A 70 9.15 -0.77 -0.32
C VAL A 70 10.36 -0.92 0.60
N TYR A 71 11.15 -1.97 0.41
CA TYR A 71 12.20 -2.28 1.37
C TYR A 71 13.41 -1.34 1.24
N MET A 72 13.67 -0.75 0.07
CA MET A 72 14.74 0.24 -0.06
C MET A 72 14.37 1.58 0.59
N ALA A 73 13.08 1.90 0.77
CA ALA A 73 12.66 3.04 1.60
C ALA A 73 13.01 2.83 3.08
N LEU A 74 12.90 1.60 3.57
CA LEU A 74 13.37 1.24 4.90
C LEU A 74 14.90 1.28 5.00
N VAL A 75 15.63 0.79 3.99
CA VAL A 75 17.10 0.90 3.92
C VAL A 75 17.53 2.36 4.03
N TRP A 76 16.88 3.26 3.29
CA TRP A 76 17.16 4.70 3.37
C TRP A 76 16.90 5.28 4.76
N THR A 77 15.84 4.85 5.43
CA THR A 77 15.54 5.27 6.80
C THR A 77 16.60 4.75 7.78
N LEU A 78 16.99 3.47 7.67
CA LEU A 78 18.05 2.85 8.48
C LEU A 78 19.39 3.59 8.32
N GLU A 79 19.79 3.89 7.09
CA GLU A 79 21.03 4.61 6.79
C GLU A 79 21.10 5.99 7.43
N ARG A 80 19.96 6.71 7.45
CA ARG A 80 19.85 8.01 8.11
C ARG A 80 19.96 7.90 9.62
N VAL A 81 19.21 6.99 10.25
CA VAL A 81 19.22 6.81 11.71
C VAL A 81 20.56 6.26 12.20
N MET A 82 21.17 5.34 11.46
CA MET A 82 22.42 4.67 11.85
C MET A 82 23.69 5.39 11.39
N ALA A 83 23.59 6.62 10.85
CA ALA A 83 24.67 7.29 10.11
C ALA A 83 26.05 7.29 10.81
N GLN A 84 26.07 7.27 12.15
CA GLN A 84 27.27 7.31 12.98
C GLN A 84 27.48 6.07 13.88
N SER A 85 26.48 5.20 13.98
CA SER A 85 26.40 4.17 15.03
C SER A 85 26.15 2.76 14.48
N GLY A 86 26.33 2.51 13.19
CA GLY A 86 26.25 1.15 12.67
C GLY A 86 26.42 1.05 11.16
N ALA A 87 26.05 -0.10 10.61
CA ALA A 87 26.12 -0.38 9.19
C ALA A 87 24.88 -1.15 8.72
N VAL A 88 24.47 -0.83 7.48
CA VAL A 88 23.41 -1.52 6.76
C VAL A 88 24.05 -2.25 5.58
N GLU A 89 23.72 -3.53 5.42
CA GLU A 89 24.15 -4.36 4.29
C GLU A 89 22.93 -4.79 3.50
N VAL A 90 22.94 -4.61 2.18
CA VAL A 90 21.81 -4.94 1.31
C VAL A 90 22.09 -6.25 0.55
N TYR A 91 21.13 -7.17 0.59
CA TYR A 91 21.16 -8.45 -0.08
C TYR A 91 19.97 -8.54 -1.05
N ALA A 92 20.20 -8.32 -2.33
CA ALA A 92 19.14 -8.24 -3.34
C ALA A 92 19.64 -8.74 -4.71
N GLU A 93 18.72 -9.18 -5.56
CA GLU A 93 19.05 -9.45 -6.96
C GLU A 93 19.48 -8.15 -7.66
N GLN A 94 20.54 -8.24 -8.48
CA GLN A 94 21.04 -7.12 -9.28
C GLN A 94 21.12 -7.45 -10.77
N PRO A 95 20.88 -6.47 -11.66
CA PRO A 95 20.43 -5.10 -11.33
C PRO A 95 19.00 -5.09 -10.75
N PHE A 96 18.65 -4.07 -9.96
CA PHE A 96 17.27 -3.94 -9.48
C PHE A 96 16.33 -3.79 -10.69
N GLY A 97 15.23 -4.55 -10.69
CA GLY A 97 14.30 -4.62 -11.81
C GLY A 97 13.62 -3.28 -12.13
N PHE A 98 13.09 -3.17 -13.36
CA PHE A 98 12.43 -1.96 -13.88
C PHE A 98 13.30 -0.69 -13.74
N ASP A 99 14.61 -0.85 -13.89
CA ASP A 99 15.63 0.21 -13.73
C ASP A 99 15.56 0.96 -12.39
N PHE A 100 15.09 0.29 -11.32
CA PHE A 100 15.07 0.89 -9.99
C PHE A 100 16.48 1.23 -9.47
N GLN A 101 17.53 0.63 -10.05
CA GLN A 101 18.92 1.01 -9.77
C GLN A 101 19.16 2.51 -9.98
N ASN A 102 18.51 3.15 -10.96
CA ASN A 102 18.63 4.59 -11.18
C ASN A 102 18.12 5.39 -9.97
N ILE A 103 17.02 4.95 -9.36
CA ILE A 103 16.44 5.58 -8.16
C ILE A 103 17.38 5.38 -6.97
N VAL A 104 17.94 4.18 -6.83
CA VAL A 104 18.91 3.85 -5.79
C VAL A 104 20.14 4.74 -5.87
N ASP A 105 20.67 4.95 -7.08
CA ASP A 105 21.88 5.74 -7.32
C ASP A 105 21.61 7.24 -7.13
N ASP A 106 20.50 7.76 -7.65
CA ASP A 106 20.11 9.17 -7.54
C ASP A 106 19.89 9.58 -6.07
N LEU A 107 19.25 8.71 -5.30
CA LEU A 107 18.95 8.95 -3.88
C LEU A 107 20.05 8.50 -2.92
N ARG A 108 21.02 7.73 -3.41
CA ARG A 108 22.04 7.07 -2.59
C ARG A 108 21.40 6.33 -1.41
N LEU A 109 20.41 5.49 -1.71
CA LEU A 109 19.57 4.85 -0.68
C LEU A 109 20.36 4.01 0.33
N TYR A 110 21.56 3.55 -0.03
CA TYR A 110 22.44 2.79 0.84
C TYR A 110 23.92 3.06 0.56
N ARG A 111 24.79 2.65 1.49
CA ARG A 111 26.25 2.71 1.36
C ARG A 111 26.84 1.30 1.22
N GLY A 112 27.78 1.14 0.29
CA GLY A 112 28.49 -0.12 0.06
C GLY A 112 28.04 -0.85 -1.19
N ALA A 113 28.28 -2.16 -1.26
CA ALA A 113 27.87 -3.00 -2.37
C ALA A 113 26.64 -3.83 -1.99
N VAL A 114 25.72 -4.01 -2.92
CA VAL A 114 24.66 -5.03 -2.81
C VAL A 114 25.28 -6.40 -3.02
N LYS A 115 24.90 -7.34 -2.16
CA LYS A 115 25.27 -8.75 -2.25
C LYS A 115 24.10 -9.55 -2.81
N PRO A 116 24.33 -10.69 -3.46
CA PRO A 116 23.23 -11.55 -3.88
C PRO A 116 22.51 -12.16 -2.64
N PRO A 117 21.19 -12.41 -2.71
CA PRO A 117 20.40 -12.87 -1.55
C PRO A 117 20.85 -14.21 -0.94
N ASP A 118 21.35 -15.12 -1.78
CA ASP A 118 21.87 -16.45 -1.39
C ASP A 118 23.08 -16.39 -0.46
N ARG A 119 23.79 -15.25 -0.44
CA ARG A 119 24.93 -15.05 0.45
C ARG A 119 24.56 -14.69 1.89
N LEU A 120 23.34 -14.25 2.17
CA LEU A 120 22.94 -13.78 3.50
C LEU A 120 23.31 -14.76 4.61
N VAL A 121 22.90 -16.03 4.48
CA VAL A 121 23.12 -17.05 5.51
C VAL A 121 24.62 -17.35 5.69
N SER A 122 25.37 -17.39 4.59
CA SER A 122 26.82 -17.61 4.66
C SER A 122 27.53 -16.49 5.43
N ASP A 123 27.15 -15.24 5.21
CA ASP A 123 27.74 -14.08 5.88
C ASP A 123 27.31 -14.01 7.36
N ILE A 124 26.07 -14.39 7.70
CA ILE A 124 25.59 -14.56 9.08
C ILE A 124 26.42 -15.61 9.83
N ARG A 125 26.76 -16.73 9.17
CA ARG A 125 27.55 -17.82 9.76
C ARG A 125 29.05 -17.51 9.81
N ALA A 126 29.56 -16.68 8.90
CA ALA A 126 30.97 -16.29 8.88
C ALA A 126 31.37 -15.45 10.10
N ASN A 127 30.44 -14.69 10.68
CA ASN A 127 30.66 -13.95 11.92
C ASN A 127 29.51 -14.14 12.92
N MET A 128 29.71 -15.07 13.86
CA MET A 128 28.75 -15.42 14.91
C MET A 128 28.96 -14.69 16.25
N GLY A 129 29.98 -13.82 16.34
CA GLY A 129 30.37 -13.13 17.57
C GLY A 129 30.16 -11.62 17.49
N THR A 130 31.01 -10.88 18.19
CA THR A 130 31.00 -9.41 18.16
C THR A 130 31.22 -8.88 16.74
N GLY A 131 30.33 -7.99 16.30
CA GLY A 131 30.37 -7.40 14.96
C GLY A 131 29.72 -8.26 13.86
N GLY A 132 29.12 -9.40 14.20
CA GLY A 132 28.24 -10.14 13.28
C GLY A 132 26.92 -9.40 13.04
N ILE A 133 26.20 -9.78 11.98
CA ILE A 133 24.84 -9.27 11.70
C ILE A 133 23.95 -9.57 12.91
N ASP A 134 23.36 -8.53 13.50
CA ASP A 134 22.55 -8.63 14.73
C ASP A 134 21.06 -8.31 14.50
N LEU A 135 20.70 -7.87 13.29
CA LEU A 135 19.34 -7.69 12.80
C LEU A 135 19.27 -8.11 11.33
N VAL A 136 18.26 -8.91 10.98
CA VAL A 136 17.91 -9.26 9.61
C VAL A 136 16.55 -8.68 9.31
N VAL A 137 16.44 -7.88 8.27
CA VAL A 137 15.19 -7.36 7.75
C VAL A 137 14.89 -8.11 6.45
N LEU A 138 13.72 -8.71 6.36
CA LEU A 138 13.26 -9.40 5.16
C LEU A 138 12.27 -8.49 4.42
N GLY A 139 12.57 -8.23 3.14
CA GLY A 139 11.89 -7.21 2.33
C GLY A 139 10.44 -7.56 1.99
N THR A 140 10.09 -8.85 1.93
CA THR A 140 8.73 -9.35 1.76
C THR A 140 8.67 -10.74 2.39
N CYS A 141 8.24 -10.85 3.66
CA CYS A 141 8.23 -12.15 4.36
C CYS A 141 7.27 -13.16 3.74
N GLU A 142 6.29 -12.70 2.97
CA GLU A 142 5.49 -13.55 2.10
C GLU A 142 6.34 -14.34 1.11
N VAL A 143 7.57 -13.95 0.81
CA VAL A 143 8.48 -14.68 -0.09
C VAL A 143 9.73 -15.13 0.66
N ASP A 144 10.33 -14.23 1.43
CA ASP A 144 11.67 -14.39 1.98
C ASP A 144 11.73 -15.34 3.19
N LEU A 145 10.59 -15.61 3.84
CA LEU A 145 10.49 -16.53 4.99
C LEU A 145 9.81 -17.85 4.62
N ARG A 146 9.84 -18.27 3.35
CA ARG A 146 9.33 -19.57 2.91
C ARG A 146 10.44 -20.61 2.75
N GLY A 147 10.03 -21.88 2.68
CA GLY A 147 10.87 -23.00 2.25
C GLY A 147 12.21 -23.13 2.99
N GLN A 148 13.27 -23.42 2.24
CA GLN A 148 14.61 -23.68 2.78
C GLN A 148 15.26 -22.43 3.40
N GLN A 149 14.94 -21.23 2.89
CA GLN A 149 15.52 -19.98 3.41
C GLN A 149 15.16 -19.78 4.89
N HIS A 150 13.91 -20.08 5.26
CA HIS A 150 13.48 -20.06 6.66
C HIS A 150 14.35 -21.00 7.53
N GLN A 151 14.52 -22.25 7.12
CA GLN A 151 15.26 -23.24 7.90
C GLN A 151 16.73 -22.85 8.04
N ASP A 152 17.35 -22.37 6.97
CA ASP A 152 18.76 -21.97 6.98
C ASP A 152 19.04 -20.79 7.93
N LEU A 153 18.12 -19.82 7.97
CA LEU A 153 18.14 -18.71 8.93
C LEU A 153 17.93 -19.22 10.37
N LEU A 154 16.99 -20.14 10.58
CA LEU A 154 16.72 -20.69 11.91
C LEU A 154 17.91 -21.47 12.45
N ASP A 155 18.54 -22.31 11.62
CA ASP A 155 19.75 -23.05 11.95
C ASP A 155 20.92 -22.09 12.28
N ALA A 156 21.07 -21.02 11.50
CA ALA A 156 22.08 -19.99 11.75
C ALA A 156 21.82 -19.24 13.05
N TRP A 157 20.54 -19.00 13.40
CA TRP A 157 20.16 -18.42 14.67
C TRP A 157 20.51 -19.39 15.82
N ASP A 158 20.09 -20.65 15.74
CA ASP A 158 20.27 -21.67 16.78
C ASP A 158 21.76 -21.94 17.07
N ALA A 159 22.63 -21.93 16.05
CA ALA A 159 24.07 -22.12 16.18
C ALA A 159 24.80 -21.02 16.99
N ARG A 160 24.24 -19.81 17.08
CA ARG A 160 24.86 -18.70 17.83
C ARG A 160 24.67 -18.84 19.33
N SER A 161 25.62 -18.32 20.11
CA SER A 161 25.45 -18.25 21.57
C SER A 161 24.44 -17.17 21.97
N THR A 162 23.88 -17.28 23.18
CA THR A 162 22.77 -16.44 23.67
C THR A 162 23.02 -14.94 23.55
N GLY A 163 24.27 -14.48 23.74
CA GLY A 163 24.64 -13.07 23.68
C GLY A 163 24.76 -12.47 22.27
N PHE A 164 24.73 -13.31 21.22
CA PHE A 164 24.95 -12.88 19.82
C PHE A 164 23.79 -13.25 18.88
N LYS A 165 22.63 -13.59 19.44
CA LYS A 165 21.42 -13.88 18.66
C LYS A 165 20.96 -12.63 17.89
N PHE A 166 20.60 -12.82 16.63
CA PHE A 166 19.99 -11.76 15.82
C PHE A 166 18.46 -11.78 15.94
N LYS A 167 17.82 -10.69 15.52
CA LYS A 167 16.36 -10.59 15.37
C LYS A 167 15.99 -10.56 13.89
N ILE A 168 14.77 -10.95 13.58
CA ILE A 168 14.14 -10.77 12.27
C ILE A 168 13.08 -9.67 12.34
N VAL A 169 13.09 -8.78 11.35
CA VAL A 169 11.99 -7.86 11.04
C VAL A 169 11.40 -8.30 9.71
N CYS A 170 10.11 -8.60 9.71
CA CYS A 170 9.36 -9.05 8.55
C CYS A 170 8.54 -7.92 7.97
N ILE A 171 8.90 -7.42 6.78
CA ILE A 171 7.99 -6.55 6.03
C ILE A 171 6.86 -7.40 5.47
N VAL A 172 5.62 -6.94 5.66
CA VAL A 172 4.40 -7.64 5.24
C VAL A 172 3.43 -6.72 4.51
N HIS A 173 2.70 -7.30 3.57
CA HIS A 173 1.80 -6.64 2.63
C HIS A 173 0.38 -7.19 2.70
N ASN A 174 0.23 -8.50 3.01
CA ASN A 174 -1.06 -9.18 3.02
C ASN A 174 -1.14 -10.18 4.18
N ILE A 175 -2.11 -10.01 5.07
CA ILE A 175 -2.34 -10.96 6.16
C ILE A 175 -3.00 -12.27 5.70
N GLU A 176 -3.63 -12.31 4.54
CA GLU A 176 -4.22 -13.55 4.01
C GLU A 176 -3.22 -14.45 3.30
N ASP A 177 -1.95 -14.03 3.21
CA ASP A 177 -0.88 -14.90 2.74
C ASP A 177 -0.39 -15.81 3.89
N TYR A 178 -1.01 -16.99 4.01
CA TYR A 178 -0.76 -17.91 5.12
C TYR A 178 0.48 -18.80 4.95
N ASP A 179 1.03 -18.91 3.74
CA ASP A 179 2.07 -19.91 3.40
C ASP A 179 3.36 -19.73 4.20
N TRP A 180 3.72 -18.48 4.51
CA TRP A 180 4.90 -18.16 5.32
C TRP A 180 4.59 -18.09 6.82
N GLN A 181 3.32 -17.85 7.18
CA GLN A 181 2.91 -17.61 8.57
C GLN A 181 3.09 -18.84 9.46
N VAL A 182 3.07 -20.04 8.86
CA VAL A 182 3.38 -21.31 9.56
C VAL A 182 4.78 -21.31 10.19
N ASN A 183 5.67 -20.43 9.75
CA ASN A 183 7.04 -20.29 10.27
C ASN A 183 7.15 -19.27 11.42
N ILE A 184 6.14 -18.41 11.63
CA ILE A 184 6.12 -17.41 12.72
C ILE A 184 6.31 -18.03 14.11
N PRO A 185 5.64 -19.15 14.48
CA PRO A 185 5.74 -19.73 15.82
C PRO A 185 7.17 -20.02 16.27
N GLU A 186 8.02 -20.46 15.33
CA GLU A 186 9.43 -20.78 15.59
C GLU A 186 10.25 -19.55 15.99
N TRP A 187 9.98 -18.40 15.37
CA TRP A 187 10.65 -17.15 15.73
C TRP A 187 10.02 -16.48 16.94
N SER A 188 8.70 -16.56 17.07
CA SER A 188 7.94 -15.96 18.17
C SER A 188 8.35 -16.53 19.52
N ARG A 189 8.44 -17.87 19.65
CA ARG A 189 8.87 -18.52 20.90
C ARG A 189 10.29 -18.16 21.34
N ARG A 190 11.13 -17.73 20.39
CA ARG A 190 12.50 -17.27 20.62
C ARG A 190 12.56 -15.77 20.94
N ASN A 191 11.43 -15.07 20.95
CA ASN A 191 11.35 -13.62 20.92
C ASN A 191 12.30 -13.08 19.85
N ALA A 192 12.18 -13.55 18.61
CA ALA A 192 13.15 -13.28 17.55
C ALA A 192 12.54 -12.67 16.28
N ILE A 193 11.24 -12.33 16.30
CA ILE A 193 10.54 -11.73 15.16
C ILE A 193 9.79 -10.46 15.58
N ARG A 194 9.75 -9.50 14.66
CA ARG A 194 8.89 -8.32 14.65
C ARG A 194 8.21 -8.24 13.28
N ILE A 195 6.96 -7.81 13.24
CA ILE A 195 6.23 -7.58 11.99
C ILE A 195 6.24 -6.08 11.67
N LEU A 196 6.42 -5.74 10.40
CA LEU A 196 6.53 -4.38 9.90
C LEU A 196 5.62 -4.17 8.68
N PRO A 197 4.31 -4.00 8.84
CA PRO A 197 3.43 -3.67 7.72
C PRO A 197 3.74 -2.29 7.14
N ILE A 198 3.31 -2.08 5.90
CA ILE A 198 3.60 -0.84 5.16
C ILE A 198 2.53 0.25 5.27
N SER A 199 1.49 0.04 6.10
CA SER A 199 0.40 1.01 6.32
C SER A 199 -0.29 0.81 7.67
N GLU A 200 -0.69 1.92 8.30
CA GLU A 200 -1.25 1.97 9.66
C GLU A 200 -2.73 1.59 9.76
N HIS A 201 -3.47 1.60 8.64
CA HIS A 201 -4.92 1.31 8.53
C HIS A 201 -5.75 1.51 9.83
N ALA A 202 -6.21 2.71 10.18
CA ALA A 202 -7.06 2.99 11.36
C ALA A 202 -8.46 2.28 11.46
N GLY A 203 -8.70 1.19 10.72
CA GLY A 203 -9.76 0.18 10.93
C GLY A 203 -9.20 -1.15 11.48
N PRO A 204 -9.77 -2.34 11.15
CA PRO A 204 -8.99 -3.58 11.25
C PRO A 204 -7.82 -3.44 10.27
N SER A 205 -6.72 -2.92 10.79
CA SER A 205 -5.51 -2.56 10.05
C SER A 205 -4.76 -3.79 9.57
N VAL A 206 -3.82 -3.72 8.63
CA VAL A 206 -2.91 -4.87 8.43
C VAL A 206 -2.19 -5.16 9.76
N ALA A 207 -1.67 -4.14 10.46
CA ALA A 207 -1.09 -4.31 11.79
C ALA A 207 -2.09 -4.80 12.85
N SER A 208 -3.33 -4.30 12.89
CA SER A 208 -4.36 -4.67 13.86
C SER A 208 -4.97 -6.03 13.53
N ALA A 209 -5.02 -6.41 12.26
CA ALA A 209 -5.41 -7.72 11.78
C ALA A 209 -4.33 -8.72 12.18
N PHE A 210 -3.03 -8.40 12.00
CA PHE A 210 -1.95 -9.25 12.50
C PHE A 210 -2.04 -9.36 14.03
N LYS A 211 -2.26 -8.25 14.73
CA LYS A 211 -2.48 -8.24 16.18
C LYS A 211 -3.66 -9.12 16.58
N GLN A 212 -4.80 -8.98 15.90
CA GLN A 212 -6.00 -9.77 16.18
C GLN A 212 -5.78 -11.25 15.87
N MET A 213 -5.12 -11.57 14.77
CA MET A 213 -4.74 -12.92 14.39
C MET A 213 -3.82 -13.54 15.43
N PHE A 214 -2.86 -12.78 15.96
CA PHE A 214 -1.98 -13.22 17.04
C PHE A 214 -2.73 -13.45 18.34
N LEU A 215 -3.66 -12.57 18.72
CA LEU A 215 -4.53 -12.79 19.88
C LEU A 215 -5.38 -14.05 19.73
N VAL A 216 -5.97 -14.28 18.57
CA VAL A 216 -6.73 -15.52 18.28
C VAL A 216 -5.81 -16.74 18.32
N SER A 217 -4.58 -16.62 17.83
CA SER A 217 -3.59 -17.71 17.84
C SER A 217 -3.10 -18.03 19.25
N ALA A 218 -3.05 -17.04 20.14
CA ALA A 218 -2.70 -17.21 21.55
C ALA A 218 -3.74 -18.07 22.29
N ASP A 219 -5.00 -18.06 21.86
CA ASP A 219 -6.06 -18.91 22.42
C ASP A 219 -6.26 -20.22 21.64
N SER A 220 -5.35 -20.55 20.72
CA SER A 220 -5.48 -21.74 19.87
C SER A 220 -5.40 -23.04 20.67
N ALA A 221 -6.24 -24.02 20.31
CA ALA A 221 -6.13 -25.39 20.83
C ALA A 221 -4.87 -26.11 20.35
N ASN A 222 -4.17 -25.58 19.34
CA ASN A 222 -2.88 -26.08 18.89
C ASN A 222 -1.78 -25.56 19.82
N ASP A 223 -1.18 -26.45 20.62
CA ASP A 223 -0.11 -26.13 21.55
C ASP A 223 1.09 -25.44 20.90
N THR A 224 1.44 -25.78 19.66
CA THR A 224 2.55 -25.12 18.95
C THR A 224 2.27 -23.64 18.72
N LEU A 225 1.04 -23.28 18.34
CA LEU A 225 0.65 -21.88 18.13
C LEU A 225 0.53 -21.15 19.46
N ARG A 226 -0.21 -21.71 20.41
CA ARG A 226 -0.44 -21.12 21.73
C ARG A 226 0.85 -20.91 22.52
N LEU A 227 1.74 -21.90 22.55
CA LEU A 227 3.02 -21.80 23.29
C LEU A 227 4.07 -20.95 22.55
N SER A 228 3.80 -20.52 21.32
CA SER A 228 4.69 -19.61 20.60
C SER A 228 4.58 -18.15 21.05
N ARG A 229 3.62 -17.84 21.92
CA ARG A 229 3.39 -16.49 22.47
C ARG A 229 3.20 -15.43 21.38
N PRO A 230 2.33 -15.67 20.38
CA PRO A 230 2.15 -14.75 19.26
C PRO A 230 1.70 -13.34 19.71
N GLU A 231 1.03 -13.22 20.86
CA GLU A 231 0.63 -11.96 21.48
C GLU A 231 1.81 -11.05 21.88
N ASP A 232 3.01 -11.61 22.04
CA ASP A 232 4.23 -10.87 22.36
C ASP A 232 4.97 -10.36 21.10
N ILE A 233 4.51 -10.73 19.89
CA ILE A 233 5.13 -10.27 18.65
C ILE A 233 4.89 -8.77 18.49
N LEU A 234 5.99 -8.02 18.43
CA LEU A 234 5.93 -6.58 18.20
C LEU A 234 5.52 -6.28 16.76
N ILE A 235 4.67 -5.28 16.59
CA ILE A 235 4.18 -4.82 15.29
C ILE A 235 4.40 -3.30 15.23
N ASP A 236 5.22 -2.85 14.30
CA ASP A 236 5.37 -1.44 13.95
C ASP A 236 4.93 -1.22 12.51
N VAL A 237 4.77 0.03 12.10
CA VAL A 237 4.45 0.38 10.72
C VAL A 237 5.54 1.27 10.14
N HIS A 238 6.02 0.93 8.95
CA HIS A 238 6.93 1.78 8.18
C HIS A 238 6.31 2.07 6.83
N VAL A 239 6.04 3.33 6.54
CA VAL A 239 5.38 3.73 5.29
C VAL A 239 6.43 3.97 4.20
N PRO A 240 6.44 3.25 3.09
CA PRO A 240 7.50 3.33 2.08
C PRO A 240 7.32 4.57 1.20
N VAL A 241 7.76 5.72 1.69
CA VAL A 241 7.75 6.98 0.94
C VAL A 241 9.17 7.49 0.78
N LEU A 242 9.68 7.42 -0.44
CA LEU A 242 10.96 7.99 -0.85
C LEU A 242 10.84 9.48 -1.20
N ASP A 243 11.97 10.19 -1.09
CA ASP A 243 12.10 11.60 -1.49
C ASP A 243 12.52 11.72 -2.97
N ILE A 244 11.70 11.26 -3.91
CA ILE A 244 12.08 11.21 -5.32
C ILE A 244 12.55 12.60 -5.82
N PRO A 245 13.83 12.76 -6.19
CA PRO A 245 14.37 14.05 -6.59
C PRO A 245 13.90 14.36 -8.01
N SER A 246 13.96 15.64 -8.40
CA SER A 246 13.77 16.04 -9.80
C SER A 246 12.42 15.65 -10.43
N LEU A 247 11.38 15.38 -9.61
CA LEU A 247 10.01 15.25 -10.12
C LEU A 247 9.71 16.48 -10.97
N LYS A 248 9.33 16.25 -12.23
CA LYS A 248 8.99 17.33 -13.17
C LYS A 248 7.73 17.99 -12.63
N LYS A 249 7.91 19.07 -11.87
CA LYS A 249 6.82 19.81 -11.27
C LYS A 249 5.97 20.40 -12.39
N ARG A 250 4.77 19.85 -12.52
CA ARG A 250 3.74 20.41 -13.39
C ARG A 250 3.37 21.78 -12.84
N GLN A 251 3.25 22.76 -13.75
CA GLN A 251 2.71 24.05 -13.33
C GLN A 251 1.26 23.84 -12.85
N PRO A 252 0.88 24.40 -11.69
CA PRO A 252 -0.48 24.28 -11.19
C PRO A 252 -1.47 24.68 -12.27
N ARG A 253 -2.34 23.75 -12.67
CA ARG A 253 -3.47 24.04 -13.56
C ARG A 253 -4.69 24.28 -12.69
N HIS A 254 -5.49 25.27 -13.06
CA HIS A 254 -6.80 25.51 -12.44
C HIS A 254 -7.87 24.51 -12.91
N PHE A 255 -7.49 23.53 -13.73
CA PHE A 255 -8.40 22.63 -14.40
C PHE A 255 -7.91 21.19 -14.32
N LEU A 256 -8.78 20.29 -13.84
CA LEU A 256 -8.46 18.88 -13.66
C LEU A 256 -8.53 18.18 -15.01
N SER A 257 -7.40 17.77 -15.54
CA SER A 257 -7.27 17.21 -16.89
C SER A 257 -6.71 15.80 -16.92
N ASP A 258 -5.85 15.44 -15.98
CA ASP A 258 -5.20 14.13 -15.97
C ASP A 258 -5.47 13.42 -14.66
N ALA A 259 -6.31 12.37 -14.69
CA ALA A 259 -6.48 11.48 -13.55
C ALA A 259 -5.77 10.15 -13.83
N VAL A 260 -5.36 9.45 -12.78
CA VAL A 260 -4.65 8.18 -12.90
C VAL A 260 -5.24 7.10 -12.01
N ILE A 261 -5.32 5.87 -12.54
CA ILE A 261 -5.47 4.65 -11.75
C ILE A 261 -4.16 3.89 -11.86
N GLN A 262 -3.51 3.69 -10.72
CA GLN A 262 -2.26 2.96 -10.62
C GLN A 262 -2.48 1.55 -10.06
N GLY A 263 -1.82 0.55 -10.68
CA GLY A 263 -1.83 -0.84 -10.23
C GLY A 263 -2.00 -1.82 -11.39
N SER A 264 -2.00 -3.12 -11.07
CA SER A 264 -2.24 -4.16 -12.06
C SER A 264 -3.63 -4.02 -12.68
N PHE A 265 -3.71 -4.30 -13.99
CA PHE A 265 -4.91 -4.19 -14.81
C PHE A 265 -5.87 -5.37 -14.60
N PHE A 266 -6.17 -5.70 -13.35
CA PHE A 266 -7.09 -6.76 -12.97
C PHE A 266 -8.36 -6.19 -12.34
N SER A 267 -9.52 -6.57 -12.89
CA SER A 267 -10.83 -6.03 -12.47
C SER A 267 -11.31 -6.51 -11.09
N ASP A 268 -10.71 -7.59 -10.57
CA ASP A 268 -10.93 -8.06 -9.20
C ASP A 268 -10.25 -7.15 -8.17
N ARG A 269 -9.21 -6.41 -8.56
CA ARG A 269 -8.46 -5.46 -7.71
C ARG A 269 -8.88 -4.00 -7.91
N ARG A 270 -9.35 -3.66 -9.11
CA ARG A 270 -9.72 -2.29 -9.49
C ARG A 270 -11.03 -2.28 -10.28
N ASP A 271 -11.94 -1.37 -9.95
CA ASP A 271 -13.27 -1.26 -10.57
C ASP A 271 -13.24 -0.55 -11.94
N TYR A 272 -12.40 -1.02 -12.87
CA TYR A 272 -12.27 -0.45 -14.21
C TYR A 272 -13.59 -0.44 -14.96
N VAL A 273 -14.35 -1.54 -14.86
CA VAL A 273 -15.63 -1.73 -15.57
C VAL A 273 -16.62 -0.63 -15.21
N LYS A 274 -16.81 -0.38 -13.91
CA LYS A 274 -17.74 0.64 -13.45
C LYS A 274 -17.24 2.05 -13.78
N ILE A 275 -15.95 2.32 -13.61
CA ILE A 275 -15.37 3.63 -13.95
C ILE A 275 -15.56 3.94 -15.43
N PHE A 276 -15.32 2.98 -16.33
CA PHE A 276 -15.53 3.18 -17.77
C PHE A 276 -17.00 3.39 -18.09
N ALA A 277 -17.91 2.60 -17.49
CA ALA A 277 -19.35 2.78 -17.68
C ALA A 277 -19.83 4.17 -17.24
N GLU A 278 -19.38 4.64 -16.08
CA GLU A 278 -19.71 5.96 -15.54
C GLU A 278 -19.11 7.12 -16.35
N LEU A 279 -17.89 6.95 -16.88
CA LEU A 279 -17.28 7.92 -17.79
C LEU A 279 -18.11 8.04 -19.07
N ASN A 280 -18.49 6.90 -19.67
CA ASN A 280 -19.29 6.88 -20.89
C ASN A 280 -20.67 7.51 -20.67
N GLU A 281 -21.34 7.18 -19.54
CA GLU A 281 -22.59 7.83 -19.14
C GLU A 281 -22.42 9.35 -19.02
N SER A 282 -21.38 9.80 -18.30
CA SER A 282 -21.13 11.22 -18.09
C SER A 282 -20.83 11.99 -19.39
N LEU A 283 -20.09 11.38 -20.32
CA LEU A 283 -19.82 11.92 -21.66
C LEU A 283 -21.06 11.98 -22.53
N SER A 284 -21.95 10.97 -22.44
CA SER A 284 -23.21 10.96 -23.20
C SER A 284 -24.15 12.10 -22.80
N ILE A 285 -24.07 12.56 -21.54
CA ILE A 285 -24.88 13.67 -21.02
C ILE A 285 -24.33 15.02 -21.48
N ASN A 286 -23.03 15.27 -21.30
CA ASN A 286 -22.42 16.53 -21.71
C ASN A 286 -20.91 16.34 -21.96
N PRO A 287 -20.48 16.03 -23.19
CA PRO A 287 -19.08 15.71 -23.48
C PRO A 287 -18.16 16.94 -23.41
N LYS A 288 -18.72 18.15 -23.57
CA LYS A 288 -17.94 19.40 -23.51
C LYS A 288 -17.31 19.64 -22.14
N VAL A 289 -17.95 19.21 -21.04
CA VAL A 289 -17.34 19.34 -19.70
C VAL A 289 -16.06 18.52 -19.56
N TRP A 290 -15.90 17.49 -20.40
CA TRP A 290 -14.72 16.64 -20.46
C TRP A 290 -13.74 17.07 -21.56
N GLY A 291 -14.05 18.11 -22.33
CA GLY A 291 -13.23 18.57 -23.45
C GLY A 291 -13.42 17.78 -24.76
N TYR A 292 -14.59 17.14 -24.94
CA TYR A 292 -14.90 16.32 -26.10
C TYR A 292 -16.14 16.81 -26.84
N LEU A 293 -16.19 16.54 -28.14
CA LEU A 293 -17.35 16.75 -29.01
C LEU A 293 -18.43 15.70 -28.75
N SER A 294 -19.69 16.08 -28.99
CA SER A 294 -20.78 15.09 -29.02
C SER A 294 -20.53 14.05 -30.10
N ARG A 295 -20.66 12.77 -29.71
CA ARG A 295 -20.46 11.65 -30.62
C ARG A 295 -21.54 11.66 -31.71
N GLN A 296 -21.13 11.64 -32.97
CA GLN A 296 -22.06 11.47 -34.10
C GLN A 296 -22.41 9.99 -34.27
N THR A 297 -23.52 9.67 -34.94
CA THR A 297 -23.98 8.28 -35.12
C THR A 297 -22.94 7.37 -35.81
N GLN A 298 -22.03 7.95 -36.59
CA GLN A 298 -20.98 7.24 -37.32
C GLN A 298 -19.66 7.13 -36.55
N ASP A 299 -19.50 7.88 -35.46
CA ASP A 299 -18.26 7.89 -34.69
C ASP A 299 -18.29 6.76 -33.66
N VAL A 300 -17.23 5.94 -33.65
CA VAL A 300 -17.04 4.89 -32.64
C VAL A 300 -16.63 5.51 -31.29
N ALA A 301 -15.77 6.53 -31.33
CA ALA A 301 -15.18 7.17 -30.14
C ALA A 301 -15.51 8.66 -30.01
N TYR A 302 -15.43 9.18 -28.79
CA TYR A 302 -15.47 10.63 -28.55
C TYR A 302 -14.22 11.30 -29.13
N ARG A 303 -14.40 12.45 -29.80
CA ARG A 303 -13.31 13.24 -30.39
C ARG A 303 -13.02 14.48 -29.53
N VAL A 304 -11.76 14.86 -29.40
CA VAL A 304 -11.35 16.06 -28.66
C VAL A 304 -11.97 17.31 -29.30
N ASP A 305 -12.47 18.23 -28.47
CA ASP A 305 -12.95 19.54 -28.92
C ASP A 305 -11.81 20.55 -28.87
N GLU A 306 -11.08 20.68 -29.99
CA GLU A 306 -9.93 21.60 -30.13
C GLU A 306 -10.33 23.09 -30.06
N SER A 307 -11.63 23.41 -30.06
CA SER A 307 -12.10 24.79 -29.92
C SER A 307 -12.13 25.27 -28.47
N LEU A 308 -12.04 24.36 -27.50
CA LEU A 308 -12.04 24.71 -26.09
C LEU A 308 -10.63 25.14 -25.64
N PRO A 309 -10.52 26.19 -24.80
CA PRO A 309 -9.23 26.64 -24.28
C PRO A 309 -8.64 25.65 -23.27
N ASP A 310 -9.49 24.83 -22.64
CA ASP A 310 -9.10 23.90 -21.61
C ASP A 310 -8.71 22.53 -22.19
N PRO A 311 -7.65 21.87 -21.67
CA PRO A 311 -7.24 20.56 -22.15
C PRO A 311 -8.33 19.48 -21.91
N PRO A 312 -8.46 18.50 -22.83
CA PRO A 312 -9.38 17.38 -22.63
C PRO A 312 -9.00 16.58 -21.39
N PHE A 313 -10.01 15.99 -20.75
CA PHE A 313 -9.79 15.07 -19.64
C PHE A 313 -9.22 13.75 -20.16
N ARG A 314 -8.24 13.19 -19.45
CA ARG A 314 -7.66 11.89 -19.75
C ARG A 314 -7.60 11.04 -18.48
N LEU A 315 -7.92 9.77 -18.63
CA LEU A 315 -7.75 8.76 -17.58
C LEU A 315 -6.54 7.89 -17.91
N PHE A 316 -5.46 8.06 -17.17
CA PHE A 316 -4.27 7.24 -17.29
C PHE A 316 -4.43 5.93 -16.51
N LEU A 317 -4.11 4.81 -17.13
CA LEU A 317 -3.94 3.52 -16.46
C LEU A 317 -2.45 3.20 -16.47
N ILE A 318 -1.82 3.23 -15.31
CA ILE A 318 -0.37 3.01 -15.17
C ILE A 318 -0.14 1.75 -14.33
N GLY A 319 0.52 0.76 -14.90
CA GLY A 319 0.74 -0.51 -14.22
C GLY A 319 1.11 -1.62 -15.18
N SER A 320 0.54 -2.81 -14.98
CA SER A 320 0.82 -3.98 -15.81
C SER A 320 -0.37 -4.90 -15.98
N GLY A 321 -0.41 -5.64 -17.08
CA GLY A 321 -1.45 -6.61 -17.39
C GLY A 321 -2.25 -6.23 -18.63
N TYR A 322 -3.46 -6.78 -18.75
CA TYR A 322 -4.33 -6.52 -19.88
C TYR A 322 -5.70 -6.03 -19.41
N ILE A 323 -6.18 -4.95 -20.01
CA ILE A 323 -7.54 -4.45 -19.82
C ILE A 323 -8.11 -4.05 -21.18
N GLU A 324 -9.34 -4.48 -21.44
CA GLU A 324 -10.07 -4.04 -22.62
C GLU A 324 -10.67 -2.65 -22.38
N ILE A 325 -10.29 -1.70 -23.22
CA ILE A 325 -10.84 -0.34 -23.19
C ILE A 325 -12.06 -0.30 -24.10
N PRO A 326 -13.23 0.15 -23.61
CA PRO A 326 -14.39 0.34 -24.47
C PRO A 326 -14.05 1.26 -25.65
N PRO A 327 -14.40 0.88 -26.91
CA PRO A 327 -14.04 1.66 -28.10
C PRO A 327 -14.45 3.13 -28.01
N GLU A 328 -15.54 3.43 -27.31
CA GLU A 328 -16.03 4.78 -27.07
C GLU A 328 -15.00 5.68 -26.38
N LEU A 329 -14.14 5.10 -25.53
CA LEU A 329 -13.22 5.78 -24.63
C LEU A 329 -11.77 5.76 -25.13
N GLU A 330 -11.48 5.26 -26.34
CA GLU A 330 -10.11 5.10 -26.86
C GLU A 330 -9.29 6.40 -26.88
N ASN A 331 -9.95 7.55 -27.07
CA ASN A 331 -9.32 8.88 -27.10
C ASN A 331 -9.23 9.56 -25.72
N LEU A 332 -9.67 8.88 -24.67
CA LEU A 332 -9.73 9.40 -23.30
C LEU A 332 -8.89 8.56 -22.35
N VAL A 333 -8.96 7.23 -22.48
CA VAL A 333 -8.21 6.31 -21.63
C VAL A 333 -6.84 6.06 -22.23
N VAL A 334 -5.80 6.35 -21.45
CA VAL A 334 -4.40 6.25 -21.86
C VAL A 334 -3.74 5.14 -21.06
N VAL A 335 -3.45 4.01 -21.69
CA VAL A 335 -2.76 2.89 -21.05
C VAL A 335 -1.24 3.07 -21.16
N ARG A 336 -0.54 2.87 -20.04
CA ARG A 336 0.91 2.87 -19.93
C ARG A 336 1.34 1.65 -19.11
N ASP A 337 1.74 0.61 -19.84
CA ASP A 337 2.26 -0.64 -19.30
C ASP A 337 3.79 -0.65 -19.34
N GLY A 338 4.41 -1.38 -18.41
CA GLY A 338 5.82 -1.77 -18.48
C GLY A 338 6.80 -0.61 -18.35
N LEU A 339 6.40 0.47 -17.67
CA LEU A 339 7.29 1.60 -17.43
C LEU A 339 8.43 1.20 -16.49
N SER A 340 9.64 1.69 -16.77
CA SER A 340 10.70 1.74 -15.76
C SER A 340 10.30 2.67 -14.60
N TYR A 341 10.90 2.51 -13.41
CA TYR A 341 10.62 3.40 -12.27
C TYR A 341 10.87 4.89 -12.58
N PRO A 342 11.97 5.29 -13.25
CA PRO A 342 12.16 6.69 -13.65
C PRO A 342 11.04 7.22 -14.57
N GLU A 343 10.60 6.42 -15.56
CA GLU A 343 9.49 6.80 -16.44
C GLU A 343 8.16 6.85 -15.69
N PHE A 344 7.92 5.89 -14.80
CA PHE A 344 6.77 5.84 -13.92
C PHE A 344 6.68 7.10 -13.06
N TYR A 345 7.74 7.45 -12.32
CA TYR A 345 7.76 8.64 -11.47
C TYR A 345 7.61 9.93 -12.27
N ALA A 346 8.28 10.02 -13.42
CA ALA A 346 8.19 11.18 -14.29
C ALA A 346 6.79 11.38 -14.90
N LEU A 347 6.06 10.29 -15.18
CA LEU A 347 4.69 10.34 -15.69
C LEU A 347 3.69 10.59 -14.55
N MET A 348 3.79 9.83 -13.46
CA MET A 348 2.89 9.92 -12.31
C MET A 348 2.92 11.33 -11.72
N SER A 349 4.09 11.98 -11.60
CA SER A 349 4.21 13.35 -11.10
C SER A 349 3.58 14.43 -11.99
N GLN A 350 3.08 14.06 -13.18
CA GLN A 350 2.34 14.95 -14.08
C GLN A 350 0.83 14.79 -13.95
N MET A 351 0.35 13.86 -13.13
CA MET A 351 -1.08 13.62 -12.92
C MET A 351 -1.67 14.65 -11.96
N ASP A 352 -2.91 15.05 -12.20
CA ASP A 352 -3.61 16.02 -11.34
C ASP A 352 -4.20 15.31 -10.09
N ILE A 353 -4.64 14.05 -10.24
CA ILE A 353 -5.24 13.28 -9.13
C ILE A 353 -5.09 11.77 -9.34
N CYS A 354 -4.83 11.03 -8.25
CA CYS A 354 -4.82 9.57 -8.22
C CYS A 354 -6.16 9.03 -7.72
N ILE A 355 -6.68 8.01 -8.41
CA ILE A 355 -7.93 7.32 -8.07
C ILE A 355 -7.56 5.89 -7.68
N PRO A 356 -7.73 5.48 -6.41
CA PRO A 356 -7.45 4.11 -5.99
C PRO A 356 -8.29 3.08 -6.75
N ALA A 357 -9.52 3.44 -7.12
CA ALA A 357 -10.45 2.62 -7.90
C ALA A 357 -10.62 1.20 -7.32
N PHE A 358 -10.61 1.05 -6.00
CA PHE A 358 -10.75 -0.25 -5.35
C PHE A 358 -12.10 -0.89 -5.68
N SER A 359 -12.06 -2.09 -6.26
CA SER A 359 -13.21 -2.97 -6.50
C SER A 359 -13.94 -3.32 -5.20
N VAL A 360 -15.24 -3.59 -5.34
CA VAL A 360 -16.07 -4.06 -4.22
C VAL A 360 -15.58 -5.43 -3.77
N GLY A 361 -15.32 -5.57 -2.47
CA GLY A 361 -14.89 -6.84 -1.88
C GLY A 361 -13.42 -7.16 -2.08
N ASN A 362 -12.59 -6.18 -2.40
CA ASN A 362 -11.14 -6.35 -2.35
C ASN A 362 -10.59 -6.18 -0.93
N ASP A 363 -9.35 -6.63 -0.82
CA ASP A 363 -8.63 -6.76 0.44
C ASP A 363 -7.96 -5.46 0.89
N TYR A 364 -7.97 -4.42 0.05
CA TYR A 364 -7.20 -3.19 0.27
C TYR A 364 -7.71 -2.29 1.40
N TYR A 365 -8.87 -2.60 1.95
CA TYR A 365 -9.42 -1.90 3.11
C TYR A 365 -8.94 -2.48 4.43
N ASP A 366 -8.79 -3.80 4.49
CA ASP A 366 -8.84 -4.54 5.74
C ASP A 366 -7.60 -5.46 5.92
N VAL A 367 -7.12 -6.10 4.86
CA VAL A 367 -6.12 -7.18 4.98
C VAL A 367 -4.90 -7.03 4.07
N GLN A 368 -4.94 -6.12 3.09
CA GLN A 368 -3.84 -5.88 2.16
C GLN A 368 -3.51 -4.39 2.04
N ALA A 369 -2.22 -4.06 2.04
CA ALA A 369 -1.77 -2.70 1.72
C ALA A 369 -1.60 -2.49 0.20
N SER A 370 -2.00 -1.31 -0.28
CA SER A 370 -1.82 -0.91 -1.67
C SER A 370 -0.65 0.05 -1.84
N SER A 371 0.30 -0.28 -2.73
CA SER A 371 1.39 0.63 -3.12
C SER A 371 0.88 1.91 -3.80
N THR A 372 -0.36 1.93 -4.31
CA THR A 372 -0.98 3.13 -4.91
C THR A 372 -0.91 4.36 -4.00
N PHE A 373 -1.05 4.20 -2.68
CA PHE A 373 -0.99 5.33 -1.76
C PHE A 373 0.44 5.85 -1.59
N ALA A 374 1.38 4.95 -1.33
CA ALA A 374 2.80 5.27 -1.23
C ALA A 374 3.30 5.97 -2.50
N MET A 375 3.05 5.37 -3.67
CA MET A 375 3.49 5.92 -4.97
C MET A 375 2.87 7.28 -5.28
N ALA A 376 1.59 7.49 -4.97
CA ALA A 376 0.96 8.79 -5.18
C ALA A 376 1.57 9.87 -4.26
N VAL A 377 1.84 9.52 -2.99
CA VAL A 377 2.51 10.41 -2.03
C VAL A 377 3.95 10.73 -2.48
N GLU A 378 4.71 9.73 -2.92
CA GLU A 378 6.06 9.93 -3.45
C GLU A 378 6.07 10.95 -4.59
N CYS A 379 5.09 10.84 -5.50
CA CYS A 379 4.94 11.67 -6.69
C CYS A 379 4.28 13.04 -6.46
N ASP A 380 3.94 13.39 -5.22
CA ASP A 380 3.17 14.60 -4.86
C ASP A 380 1.79 14.67 -5.55
N VAL A 381 1.17 13.52 -5.85
CA VAL A 381 -0.15 13.41 -6.48
C VAL A 381 -1.22 13.17 -5.41
N PRO A 382 -2.20 14.08 -5.26
CA PRO A 382 -3.27 13.90 -4.28
C PRO A 382 -4.16 12.71 -4.64
N ILE A 383 -4.68 12.02 -3.62
CA ILE A 383 -5.49 10.81 -3.81
C ILE A 383 -6.97 11.13 -3.56
N LEU A 384 -7.85 10.76 -4.50
CA LEU A 384 -9.30 10.87 -4.34
C LEU A 384 -9.82 9.73 -3.46
N VAL A 385 -10.30 10.06 -2.27
CA VAL A 385 -10.63 9.08 -1.23
C VAL A 385 -11.98 9.33 -0.57
N THR A 386 -12.53 8.30 0.08
CA THR A 386 -13.65 8.42 1.02
C THR A 386 -13.13 8.41 2.46
N GLU A 387 -13.98 8.74 3.44
CA GLU A 387 -13.62 8.60 4.87
C GLU A 387 -13.24 7.16 5.27
N ARG A 388 -13.83 6.14 4.62
CA ARG A 388 -13.41 4.73 4.87
C ARG A 388 -11.96 4.51 4.43
N ILE A 389 -11.59 5.03 3.27
CA ILE A 389 -10.24 4.92 2.73
C ILE A 389 -9.24 5.70 3.60
N LYS A 390 -9.60 6.91 4.05
CA LYS A 390 -8.72 7.70 4.95
C LYS A 390 -8.41 6.96 6.23
N LYS A 391 -9.41 6.27 6.81
CA LYS A 391 -9.17 5.37 7.94
C LYS A 391 -8.23 4.24 7.53
N ALA A 392 -8.49 3.53 6.43
CA ALA A 392 -7.59 2.47 5.95
C ALA A 392 -6.17 2.95 5.58
N TYR A 393 -5.94 4.21 5.26
CA TYR A 393 -4.60 4.72 4.97
C TYR A 393 -4.34 5.94 5.85
N ALA A 394 -4.33 5.71 7.17
CA ALA A 394 -4.33 6.77 8.18
C ALA A 394 -3.15 7.73 8.08
N TYR A 395 -1.98 7.24 7.63
CA TYR A 395 -0.83 8.11 7.38
C TYR A 395 -1.10 9.15 6.28
N ALA A 396 -2.05 8.88 5.37
CA ALA A 396 -2.51 9.77 4.32
C ALA A 396 -3.81 10.51 4.69
N ASP A 397 -4.33 10.39 5.92
CA ASP A 397 -5.43 11.22 6.43
C ASP A 397 -4.94 12.65 6.71
N ASP A 398 -4.52 13.33 5.65
CA ASP A 398 -4.02 14.70 5.67
C ASP A 398 -4.52 15.43 4.41
N PRO A 399 -5.13 16.61 4.52
CA PRO A 399 -5.62 17.36 3.36
C PRO A 399 -4.52 17.68 2.34
N ARG A 400 -3.23 17.66 2.74
CA ARG A 400 -2.08 17.85 1.84
C ARG A 400 -1.83 16.64 0.93
N ALA A 401 -2.31 15.45 1.30
CA ALA A 401 -2.12 14.21 0.56
C ALA A 401 -3.40 13.71 -0.15
N VAL A 402 -4.58 14.12 0.32
CA VAL A 402 -5.86 13.58 -0.19
C VAL A 402 -6.88 14.65 -0.57
N VAL A 403 -7.82 14.23 -1.42
CA VAL A 403 -9.08 14.92 -1.73
C VAL A 403 -10.22 14.02 -1.26
N THR A 404 -11.01 14.49 -0.30
CA THR A 404 -12.05 13.66 0.34
C THR A 404 -13.39 13.86 -0.33
N ARG A 405 -13.91 12.84 -1.01
CA ARG A 405 -15.27 12.82 -1.56
C ARG A 405 -16.28 12.20 -0.57
N PRO A 406 -17.54 12.66 -0.56
CA PRO A 406 -18.60 11.92 0.13
C PRO A 406 -18.72 10.51 -0.44
N ALA A 407 -18.97 9.51 0.41
CA ALA A 407 -19.10 8.11 -0.03
C ALA A 407 -20.22 7.91 -1.07
N ALA A 408 -21.29 8.72 -0.99
CA ALA A 408 -22.40 8.70 -1.93
C ALA A 408 -22.06 9.26 -3.32
N MET A 409 -20.99 10.05 -3.46
CA MET A 409 -20.55 10.61 -4.74
C MET A 409 -19.50 9.70 -5.34
N ARG A 410 -19.75 9.11 -6.50
CA ARG A 410 -18.84 8.15 -7.15
C ARG A 410 -17.61 8.83 -7.73
N GLU A 411 -16.57 8.08 -8.06
CA GLU A 411 -15.28 8.59 -8.54
C GLU A 411 -15.46 9.54 -9.74
N VAL A 412 -16.19 9.10 -10.78
CA VAL A 412 -16.38 9.90 -12.00
C VAL A 412 -17.21 11.16 -11.73
N GLU A 413 -18.20 11.08 -10.85
CA GLU A 413 -18.99 12.23 -10.40
C GLU A 413 -18.12 13.26 -9.66
N ALA A 414 -17.22 12.78 -8.80
CA ALA A 414 -16.27 13.63 -8.08
C ALA A 414 -15.26 14.29 -9.02
N LEU A 415 -14.69 13.55 -9.97
CA LEU A 415 -13.81 14.11 -11.01
C LEU A 415 -14.52 15.19 -11.82
N ARG A 416 -15.77 14.95 -12.23
CA ARG A 416 -16.58 15.95 -12.94
C ARG A 416 -16.77 17.19 -12.09
N ALA A 417 -17.16 17.04 -10.82
CA ALA A 417 -17.39 18.17 -9.92
C ALA A 417 -16.12 18.99 -9.67
N LEU A 418 -14.97 18.33 -9.50
CA LEU A 418 -13.67 18.98 -9.37
C LEU A 418 -13.29 19.73 -10.65
N ARG A 419 -13.48 19.10 -11.81
CA ARG A 419 -13.17 19.69 -13.12
C ARG A 419 -14.05 20.90 -13.44
N THR A 420 -15.35 20.85 -13.14
CA THR A 420 -16.29 21.93 -13.45
C THR A 420 -16.46 22.96 -12.34
N GLY A 421 -15.95 22.69 -11.14
CA GLY A 421 -16.23 23.51 -9.95
C GLY A 421 -17.69 23.45 -9.50
N ASP A 422 -18.47 22.46 -9.94
CA ASP A 422 -19.92 22.41 -9.75
C ASP A 422 -20.42 21.03 -9.30
N VAL A 423 -21.13 21.00 -8.17
CA VAL A 423 -21.73 19.79 -7.58
C VAL A 423 -23.19 19.59 -7.98
N THR A 424 -23.79 20.53 -8.71
CA THR A 424 -25.23 20.57 -9.01
C THR A 424 -25.69 19.31 -9.74
N HIS A 425 -24.90 18.83 -10.71
CA HIS A 425 -25.21 17.60 -11.44
C HIS A 425 -25.38 16.40 -10.50
N PHE A 426 -24.43 16.20 -9.57
CA PHE A 426 -24.50 15.15 -8.56
C PHE A 426 -25.74 15.29 -7.67
N LEU A 427 -26.01 16.50 -7.16
CA LEU A 427 -27.15 16.73 -6.26
C LEU A 427 -28.50 16.47 -6.94
N GLN A 428 -28.64 16.86 -8.21
CA GLN A 428 -29.86 16.64 -8.99
C GLN A 428 -30.05 15.16 -9.31
N GLN A 429 -29.00 14.47 -9.79
CA GLN A 429 -29.06 13.06 -10.17
C GLN A 429 -29.41 12.17 -8.97
N THR A 430 -28.84 12.46 -7.80
CA THR A 430 -29.04 11.69 -6.57
C THR A 430 -30.24 12.15 -5.72
N ARG A 431 -30.89 13.26 -6.12
CA ARG A 431 -31.98 13.90 -5.35
C ARG A 431 -31.59 14.24 -3.91
N ILE A 432 -30.31 14.51 -3.67
CA ILE A 432 -29.79 14.88 -2.36
C ILE A 432 -30.10 16.35 -2.09
N SER A 433 -30.67 16.65 -0.92
CA SER A 433 -30.95 18.03 -0.51
C SER A 433 -29.65 18.87 -0.48
N PRO A 434 -29.63 20.09 -1.06
CA PRO A 434 -28.48 20.98 -1.04
C PRO A 434 -27.96 21.37 0.35
N GLU A 435 -28.79 21.19 1.39
CA GLU A 435 -28.48 21.48 2.79
C GLU A 435 -27.90 20.28 3.55
N SER A 436 -27.99 19.07 2.99
CA SER A 436 -27.51 17.84 3.63
C SER A 436 -25.99 17.85 3.89
N SER A 437 -25.54 17.06 4.88
CA SER A 437 -24.12 16.87 5.16
C SER A 437 -23.35 16.33 3.94
N THR A 438 -23.97 15.47 3.13
CA THR A 438 -23.41 14.96 1.88
C THR A 438 -23.19 16.08 0.86
N ALA A 439 -24.17 16.97 0.67
CA ALA A 439 -24.04 18.11 -0.23
C ALA A 439 -22.96 19.10 0.24
N GLN A 440 -22.89 19.34 1.55
CA GLN A 440 -21.82 20.17 2.12
C GLN A 440 -20.44 19.53 1.96
N GLY A 441 -20.33 18.21 2.12
CA GLY A 441 -19.10 17.46 1.88
C GLY A 441 -18.63 17.57 0.43
N ALA A 442 -19.55 17.44 -0.53
CA ALA A 442 -19.26 17.63 -1.95
C ALA A 442 -18.77 19.06 -2.25
N LYS A 443 -19.44 20.08 -1.69
CA LYS A 443 -19.02 21.49 -1.83
C LYS A 443 -17.63 21.73 -1.24
N ARG A 444 -17.34 21.18 -0.05
CA ARG A 444 -16.01 21.27 0.57
C ARG A 444 -14.94 20.60 -0.28
N MET A 445 -15.22 19.42 -0.85
CA MET A 445 -14.30 18.72 -1.76
C MET A 445 -13.90 19.61 -2.94
N VAL A 446 -14.89 20.24 -3.60
CA VAL A 446 -14.64 21.16 -4.72
C VAL A 446 -13.90 22.42 -4.28
N GLN A 447 -14.27 23.01 -3.13
CA GLN A 447 -13.61 24.20 -2.58
C GLN A 447 -12.14 23.95 -2.20
N GLN A 448 -11.83 22.79 -1.66
CA GLN A 448 -10.46 22.40 -1.31
C GLN A 448 -9.63 22.07 -2.56
N GLY A 449 -10.27 21.47 -3.57
CA GLY A 449 -9.61 21.09 -4.83
C GLY A 449 -8.47 20.08 -4.63
N TRP A 450 -7.70 19.87 -5.70
CA TRP A 450 -6.60 18.90 -5.76
C TRP A 450 -5.21 19.55 -5.78
N VAL A 451 -5.10 20.84 -6.09
CA VAL A 451 -3.78 21.50 -6.19
C VAL A 451 -3.12 21.57 -4.82
N ARG A 452 -1.85 21.17 -4.75
CA ARG A 452 -0.99 21.28 -3.56
C ARG A 452 0.30 21.99 -3.94
N SER A 453 0.79 22.85 -3.07
CA SER A 453 2.11 23.45 -3.23
C SER A 453 3.20 22.43 -2.92
N ALA A 454 4.36 22.59 -3.53
CA ALA A 454 5.52 21.74 -3.22
C ALA A 454 5.92 21.80 -1.73
N GLN A 455 5.67 22.93 -1.05
CA GLN A 455 5.95 23.08 0.37
C GLN A 455 4.98 22.26 1.22
N GLU A 456 3.69 22.24 0.88
CA GLU A 456 2.69 21.43 1.56
C GLU A 456 3.02 19.94 1.43
N SER A 457 3.29 19.46 0.21
CA SER A 457 3.65 18.05 -0.02
C SER A 457 4.96 17.68 0.69
N ARG A 458 5.97 18.56 0.67
CA ARG A 458 7.23 18.35 1.40
C ARG A 458 7.01 18.24 2.91
N SER A 459 6.28 19.18 3.49
CA SER A 459 6.00 19.19 4.93
C SER A 459 5.20 17.97 5.37
N PHE A 460 4.29 17.47 4.52
CA PHE A 460 3.60 16.21 4.76
C PHE A 460 4.56 15.01 4.78
N LYS A 461 5.40 14.87 3.75
CA LYS A 461 6.40 13.79 3.65
C LYS A 461 7.40 13.79 4.80
N GLU A 462 7.85 14.97 5.24
CA GLU A 462 8.73 15.11 6.41
C GLU A 462 8.10 14.56 7.69
N GLY A 463 6.78 14.74 7.87
CA GLY A 463 6.03 14.13 8.96
C GLY A 463 6.04 12.59 8.90
N VAL A 464 5.85 12.02 7.71
CA VAL A 464 5.91 10.57 7.47
C VAL A 464 7.32 10.04 7.74
N TRP A 465 8.36 10.70 7.23
CA TRP A 465 9.75 10.27 7.46
C TRP A 465 10.16 10.34 8.93
N ALA A 466 9.76 11.39 9.64
CA ALA A 466 10.01 11.47 11.07
C ALA A 466 9.30 10.33 11.83
N ALA A 467 8.11 9.90 11.40
CA ALA A 467 7.43 8.73 11.96
C ALA A 467 8.19 7.42 11.68
N ASN A 468 8.68 7.24 10.46
CA ASN A 468 9.49 6.09 10.08
C ASN A 468 10.83 6.03 10.83
N GLU A 469 11.49 7.17 11.05
CA GLU A 469 12.75 7.23 11.83
C GLU A 469 12.51 6.75 13.26
N ARG A 470 11.42 7.16 13.90
CA ARG A 470 11.04 6.68 15.24
C ARG A 470 10.76 5.17 15.28
N VAL A 471 10.19 4.62 14.22
CA VAL A 471 9.97 3.17 14.09
C VAL A 471 11.31 2.45 14.01
N VAL A 472 12.22 2.93 13.17
CA VAL A 472 13.56 2.39 13.05
C VAL A 472 14.32 2.49 14.38
N GLU A 473 14.23 3.60 15.11
CA GLU A 473 14.79 3.71 16.46
C GLU A 473 14.25 2.61 17.40
N ARG A 474 12.93 2.36 17.44
CA ARG A 474 12.38 1.27 18.25
C ARG A 474 12.93 -0.10 17.84
N ILE A 475 13.04 -0.35 16.53
CA ILE A 475 13.62 -1.60 16.00
C ILE A 475 15.07 -1.76 16.46
N LEU A 476 15.90 -0.73 16.34
CA LEU A 476 17.33 -0.79 16.66
C LEU A 476 17.61 -0.88 18.17
N HIS A 477 16.66 -0.48 19.01
CA HIS A 477 16.75 -0.51 20.47
C HIS A 477 16.00 -1.69 21.13
N ASP A 478 15.32 -2.52 20.33
CA ASP A 478 14.40 -3.58 20.78
C ASP A 478 13.26 -3.06 21.70
N LEU A 479 12.66 -1.91 21.36
CA LEU A 479 11.56 -1.29 22.11
C LEU A 479 10.17 -1.72 21.65
#